data_AF-A0A957XL09-F1
#
_entry.id   AF-A0A957XL09-F1
#
_cell.length_a   1.000
_cell.length_b   1.000
_cell.length_c   1.000
_cell.angle_alpha   90.00
_cell.angle_beta   90.00
_cell.angle_gamma   90.00
#
_symmetry.space_group_name_H-M   'P 1'
#
loop_
_entity.id
_entity.type
_entity.pdbx_description
1 polymer ?
#
loop_
_entity_poly.entity_id
_entity_poly.type
_entity_poly.pdbx_seq_one_letter_code
_entity_poly.pdbx_strand_id
1 'polypeptide(L)'
;MTELKPFQKATVKAVINAFKCKEYARRFLVADEVGLGKTVVAQQVIKQVMRGKNRPLIVFYVCSSLSIASQNRTKLLEIIEDEAERETAASTVDRLTLLPASALPEHPRLHLYTLTPDTSIPVRSGRRRDGRQEERALIHALVESIWPDFFKEHGKTFFRRNAHTWWPDWVRYYRKQVRSNTRLREAFHQSVRTEFNLKSRQRFLAAIRDEEDSLKLIAHFRNALAASALDEIKPDLVIFDEFQRFRDLLNQEIDGAAARVIGKLRGEGKGRSPALLLLSATPYRLFTQRWEDAQGTEHHTEFFNLIEFLYGGNETAQLMRAECETG
;
A
#
# COMPACT_ATOMS: atom_id res chain seq x y z
N MET A 1 -8.94 -5.72 -27.74
CA MET A 1 -9.28 -4.87 -26.57
C MET A 1 -10.78 -4.89 -26.36
N THR A 2 -11.23 -5.05 -25.12
CA THR A 2 -12.66 -5.06 -24.78
C THR A 2 -13.28 -3.67 -25.03
N GLU A 3 -14.34 -3.60 -25.84
CA GLU A 3 -15.06 -2.35 -26.06
C GLU A 3 -15.80 -1.94 -24.78
N LEU A 4 -15.62 -0.69 -24.36
CA LEU A 4 -16.29 -0.16 -23.17
C LEU A 4 -17.77 0.10 -23.43
N LYS A 5 -18.60 -0.33 -22.50
CA LYS A 5 -20.02 0.05 -22.46
C LYS A 5 -20.18 1.55 -22.18
N PRO A 6 -21.29 2.20 -22.58
CA PRO A 6 -21.51 3.64 -22.39
C PRO A 6 -21.33 4.12 -20.94
N PHE A 7 -21.87 3.37 -19.97
CA PHE A 7 -21.72 3.72 -18.55
C PHE A 7 -20.25 3.64 -18.10
N GLN A 8 -19.49 2.63 -18.55
CA GLN A 8 -18.06 2.51 -18.24
C GLN A 8 -17.27 3.69 -18.81
N LYS A 9 -17.59 4.13 -20.04
CA LYS A 9 -17.00 5.33 -20.65
C LYS A 9 -17.27 6.59 -19.80
N ALA A 10 -18.51 6.74 -19.32
CA ALA A 10 -18.89 7.85 -18.44
C ALA A 10 -18.13 7.82 -17.10
N THR A 11 -18.05 6.64 -16.46
CA THR A 11 -17.29 6.45 -15.21
C THR A 11 -15.82 6.79 -15.39
N VAL A 12 -15.17 6.30 -16.46
CA VAL A 12 -13.77 6.63 -16.75
C VAL A 12 -13.58 8.14 -16.92
N LYS A 13 -14.48 8.82 -17.64
CA LYS A 13 -14.42 10.28 -17.80
C LYS A 13 -14.53 11.01 -16.45
N ALA A 14 -15.46 10.59 -15.59
CA ALA A 14 -15.62 11.17 -14.25
C ALA A 14 -14.37 10.99 -13.38
N VAL A 15 -13.79 9.79 -13.36
CA VAL A 15 -12.54 9.49 -12.62
C VAL A 15 -11.40 10.38 -13.10
N ILE A 16 -11.20 10.49 -14.42
CA ILE A 16 -10.11 11.30 -14.98
C ILE A 16 -10.30 12.79 -14.68
N ASN A 17 -11.53 13.29 -14.68
CA ASN A 17 -11.82 14.67 -14.29
C ASN A 17 -11.49 14.91 -12.81
N ALA A 18 -11.90 14.00 -11.92
CA ALA A 18 -11.58 14.08 -10.49
C ALA A 18 -10.07 14.05 -10.22
N PHE A 19 -9.29 13.29 -11.02
CA PHE A 19 -7.83 13.25 -10.88
C PHE A 19 -7.10 14.49 -11.40
N LYS A 20 -7.74 15.29 -12.27
CA LYS A 20 -7.17 16.51 -12.85
C LYS A 20 -7.56 17.76 -12.08
N CYS A 21 -8.75 17.80 -11.49
CA CYS A 21 -9.21 18.95 -10.73
C CYS A 21 -8.33 19.15 -9.49
N LYS A 22 -7.93 20.39 -9.24
CA LYS A 22 -7.14 20.74 -8.04
C LYS A 22 -7.99 20.85 -6.78
N GLU A 23 -9.29 21.10 -6.93
CA GLU A 23 -10.25 21.21 -5.82
C GLU A 23 -10.58 19.83 -5.23
N TYR A 24 -10.54 18.77 -6.04
CA TYR A 24 -10.68 17.40 -5.55
C TYR A 24 -9.34 16.87 -5.06
N ALA A 25 -9.35 16.10 -3.97
CA ALA A 25 -8.15 15.48 -3.38
C ALA A 25 -7.50 14.38 -4.25
N ARG A 26 -7.87 14.31 -5.54
CA ARG A 26 -7.48 13.26 -6.52
C ARG A 26 -7.85 11.86 -6.04
N ARG A 27 -8.94 11.75 -5.28
CA ARG A 27 -9.52 10.49 -4.78
C ARG A 27 -10.89 10.31 -5.45
N PHE A 28 -11.20 9.08 -5.85
CA PHE A 28 -12.49 8.77 -6.46
C PHE A 28 -12.93 7.35 -6.11
N LEU A 29 -14.21 7.18 -5.82
CA LEU A 29 -14.83 5.89 -5.53
C LEU A 29 -15.75 5.47 -6.69
N VAL A 30 -15.51 4.29 -7.24
CA VAL A 30 -16.42 3.62 -8.18
C VAL A 30 -17.20 2.56 -7.39
N ALA A 31 -18.48 2.84 -7.16
CA ALA A 31 -19.41 2.02 -6.39
C ALA A 31 -20.39 1.23 -7.29
N ASP A 32 -19.86 0.60 -8.34
CA ASP A 32 -20.68 -0.18 -9.29
C ASP A 32 -21.03 -1.56 -8.71
N GLU A 33 -22.14 -2.18 -9.11
CA GLU A 33 -22.49 -3.55 -8.75
C GLU A 33 -21.41 -4.59 -9.13
N VAL A 34 -21.44 -5.75 -8.48
CA VAL A 34 -20.57 -6.89 -8.83
C VAL A 34 -20.84 -7.31 -10.29
N GLY A 35 -19.77 -7.61 -11.03
CA GLY A 35 -19.89 -8.04 -12.43
C GLY A 35 -20.00 -6.92 -13.47
N LEU A 36 -20.20 -5.65 -13.07
CA LEU A 36 -20.27 -4.52 -14.01
C LEU A 36 -18.92 -4.08 -14.62
N GLY A 37 -17.83 -4.78 -14.30
CA GLY A 37 -16.53 -4.59 -14.92
C GLY A 37 -15.68 -3.46 -14.30
N LYS A 38 -15.70 -3.32 -12.97
CA LYS A 38 -14.83 -2.36 -12.24
C LYS A 38 -13.34 -2.48 -12.61
N THR A 39 -12.83 -3.70 -12.80
CA THR A 39 -11.45 -3.93 -13.28
C THR A 39 -11.23 -3.40 -14.70
N VAL A 40 -12.24 -3.46 -15.58
CA VAL A 40 -12.18 -2.88 -16.93
C VAL A 40 -12.16 -1.35 -16.85
N VAL A 41 -12.95 -0.75 -15.95
CA VAL A 41 -12.86 0.69 -15.66
C VAL A 41 -11.46 1.07 -15.20
N ALA A 42 -10.89 0.32 -14.24
CA ALA A 42 -9.54 0.55 -13.73
C ALA A 42 -8.47 0.44 -14.83
N GLN A 43 -8.53 -0.60 -15.66
CA GLN A 43 -7.68 -0.80 -16.83
C GLN A 43 -7.66 0.45 -17.74
N GLN A 44 -8.84 1.01 -18.01
CA GLN A 44 -8.96 2.16 -18.90
C GLN A 44 -8.53 3.47 -18.24
N VAL A 45 -8.74 3.61 -16.93
CA VAL A 45 -8.17 4.72 -16.15
C VAL A 45 -6.64 4.69 -16.23
N ILE A 46 -6.00 3.53 -16.04
CA ILE A 46 -4.54 3.37 -16.21
C ILE A 46 -4.13 3.81 -17.62
N LYS A 47 -4.82 3.32 -18.66
CA LYS A 47 -4.52 3.68 -20.05
C LYS A 47 -4.58 5.19 -20.31
N GLN A 48 -5.60 5.87 -19.79
CA GLN A 48 -5.78 7.32 -19.96
C GLN A 48 -4.73 8.13 -19.18
N VAL A 49 -4.44 7.76 -17.93
CA VAL A 49 -3.40 8.42 -17.11
C VAL A 49 -2.02 8.20 -17.71
N MET A 50 -1.75 7.00 -18.24
CA MET A 50 -0.50 6.64 -18.91
C MET A 50 -0.25 7.53 -20.13
N ARG A 51 -1.27 7.75 -20.98
CA ARG A 51 -1.19 8.63 -22.17
C ARG A 51 -0.76 10.06 -21.84
N GLY A 52 -1.13 10.58 -20.68
CA GLY A 52 -0.77 11.94 -20.25
C GLY A 52 0.65 12.10 -19.67
N LYS A 53 1.52 11.09 -19.77
CA LYS A 53 2.85 11.08 -19.15
C LYS A 53 3.97 10.74 -20.13
N ASN A 54 5.13 11.36 -19.91
CA ASN A 54 6.37 11.11 -20.66
C ASN A 54 7.34 10.14 -19.95
N ARG A 55 6.97 9.67 -18.75
CA ARG A 55 7.71 8.66 -17.98
C ARG A 55 6.78 7.50 -17.63
N PRO A 56 7.31 6.32 -17.22
CA PRO A 56 6.47 5.21 -16.80
C PRO A 56 5.46 5.63 -15.73
N LEU A 57 4.21 5.21 -15.91
CA LEU A 57 3.16 5.33 -14.91
C LEU A 57 3.38 4.26 -13.85
N ILE A 58 3.56 4.66 -12.60
CA ILE A 58 3.74 3.73 -11.49
C ILE A 58 2.39 3.49 -10.81
N VAL A 59 1.88 2.26 -10.91
CA VAL A 59 0.56 1.87 -10.39
C VAL A 59 0.71 0.85 -9.29
N PHE A 60 0.16 1.14 -8.11
CA PHE A 60 0.01 0.16 -7.05
C PHE A 60 -1.44 -0.32 -7.05
N TYR A 61 -1.65 -1.58 -7.40
CA TYR A 61 -2.95 -2.22 -7.39
C TYR A 61 -3.05 -3.12 -6.16
N VAL A 62 -3.96 -2.76 -5.24
CA VAL A 62 -4.11 -3.37 -3.93
C VAL A 62 -5.41 -4.17 -3.91
N CYS A 63 -5.31 -5.47 -3.63
CA CYS A 63 -6.44 -6.39 -3.65
C CYS A 63 -6.47 -7.31 -2.43
N SER A 64 -7.61 -7.96 -2.18
CA SER A 64 -7.83 -8.73 -0.95
C SER A 64 -7.12 -10.07 -0.90
N SER A 65 -6.80 -10.65 -2.05
CA SER A 65 -6.13 -11.93 -2.15
C SER A 65 -5.15 -11.96 -3.31
N LEU A 66 -4.14 -12.83 -3.21
CA LEU A 66 -3.13 -13.02 -4.24
C LEU A 66 -3.71 -13.68 -5.51
N SER A 67 -4.72 -14.55 -5.38
CA SER A 67 -5.37 -15.18 -6.54
C SER A 67 -6.13 -14.15 -7.38
N ILE A 68 -6.85 -13.24 -6.73
CA ILE A 68 -7.52 -12.11 -7.39
C ILE A 68 -6.47 -11.17 -7.97
N ALA A 69 -5.37 -10.92 -7.26
CA ALA A 69 -4.26 -10.11 -7.74
C ALA A 69 -3.74 -10.61 -9.09
N SER A 70 -3.42 -11.90 -9.19
CA SER A 70 -2.85 -12.49 -10.40
C SER A 70 -3.82 -12.46 -11.57
N GLN A 71 -5.11 -12.76 -11.34
CA GLN A 71 -6.13 -12.69 -12.40
C GLN A 71 -6.35 -11.27 -12.90
N ASN A 72 -6.46 -10.31 -11.98
CA ASN A 72 -6.68 -8.91 -12.34
C ASN A 72 -5.41 -8.29 -12.93
N ARG A 73 -4.21 -8.72 -12.54
CA ARG A 73 -2.93 -8.34 -13.17
C ARG A 73 -2.98 -8.58 -14.67
N THR A 74 -3.30 -9.79 -15.10
CA THR A 74 -3.36 -10.14 -16.53
C THR A 74 -4.31 -9.20 -17.26
N LYS A 75 -5.52 -9.00 -16.73
CA LYS A 75 -6.50 -8.07 -17.31
C LYS A 75 -5.97 -6.64 -17.38
N LEU A 76 -5.36 -6.12 -16.31
CA LEU A 76 -4.84 -4.74 -16.31
C LEU A 76 -3.71 -4.55 -17.34
N LEU A 77 -2.92 -5.59 -17.60
CA LEU A 77 -1.80 -5.55 -18.54
C LEU A 77 -2.21 -5.65 -20.02
N GLU A 78 -3.43 -6.09 -20.34
CA GLU A 78 -3.97 -6.10 -21.72
C GLU A 78 -4.04 -4.70 -22.39
N ILE A 79 -3.73 -3.63 -21.66
CA ILE A 79 -3.51 -2.29 -22.25
C ILE A 79 -2.22 -2.19 -23.07
N ILE A 80 -1.28 -3.11 -22.84
CA ILE A 80 -0.05 -3.30 -23.61
C ILE A 80 -0.36 -4.39 -24.64
N GLU A 81 -0.16 -4.07 -25.91
CA GLU A 81 -0.56 -4.95 -27.01
C GLU A 81 0.32 -6.20 -27.07
N ASP A 82 1.64 -6.02 -26.98
CA ASP A 82 2.63 -7.10 -26.99
C ASP A 82 2.65 -7.88 -25.66
N GLU A 83 2.46 -9.20 -25.73
CA GLU A 83 2.50 -10.10 -24.58
C GLU A 83 3.89 -10.15 -23.93
N ALA A 84 4.96 -10.12 -24.72
CA ALA A 84 6.32 -10.16 -24.19
C ALA A 84 6.64 -8.92 -23.34
N GLU A 85 6.11 -7.77 -23.75
CA GLU A 85 6.26 -6.50 -23.01
C GLU A 85 5.45 -6.49 -21.70
N ARG A 86 4.33 -7.21 -21.61
CA ARG A 86 3.48 -7.25 -20.40
C ARG A 86 4.23 -7.75 -19.17
N GLU A 87 5.09 -8.76 -19.34
CA GLU A 87 5.89 -9.29 -18.23
C GLU A 87 6.92 -8.27 -17.72
N THR A 88 7.46 -7.44 -18.61
CA THR A 88 8.41 -6.37 -18.22
C THR A 88 7.72 -5.21 -17.49
N ALA A 89 6.39 -5.08 -17.62
CA ALA A 89 5.60 -4.01 -17.03
C ALA A 89 5.12 -4.32 -15.61
N ALA A 90 5.20 -5.57 -15.16
CA ALA A 90 4.67 -5.97 -13.86
C ALA A 90 5.74 -6.52 -12.92
N SER A 91 5.64 -6.13 -11.65
CA SER A 91 6.50 -6.70 -10.61
C SER A 91 6.05 -8.12 -10.27
N THR A 92 7.02 -9.00 -10.06
CA THR A 92 6.81 -10.37 -9.53
C THR A 92 6.57 -10.38 -8.03
N VAL A 93 6.81 -9.26 -7.36
CA VAL A 93 6.76 -9.14 -5.90
C VAL A 93 5.40 -8.64 -5.45
N ASP A 94 4.82 -9.33 -4.48
CA ASP A 94 3.46 -9.09 -3.98
C ASP A 94 3.40 -8.25 -2.70
N ARG A 95 4.54 -7.74 -2.19
CA ARG A 95 4.67 -7.07 -0.88
C ARG A 95 5.63 -5.90 -0.90
N LEU A 96 5.21 -4.80 -0.28
CA LEU A 96 6.03 -3.59 -0.13
C LEU A 96 7.38 -3.85 0.55
N THR A 97 7.44 -4.80 1.49
CA THR A 97 8.66 -5.10 2.26
C THR A 97 9.76 -5.75 1.43
N LEU A 98 9.45 -6.35 0.27
CA LEU A 98 10.44 -7.02 -0.58
C LEU A 98 10.83 -6.18 -1.81
N LEU A 99 10.03 -5.18 -2.17
CA LEU A 99 10.29 -4.31 -3.33
C LEU A 99 11.70 -3.66 -3.32
N PRO A 100 12.23 -3.14 -2.19
CA PRO A 100 13.54 -2.49 -2.19
C PRO A 100 14.72 -3.42 -2.56
N ALA A 101 14.53 -4.73 -2.47
CA ALA A 101 15.54 -5.75 -2.76
C ALA A 101 15.26 -6.51 -4.07
N SER A 102 14.27 -6.07 -4.85
CA SER A 102 13.80 -6.80 -6.02
C SER A 102 14.05 -6.02 -7.31
N ALA A 103 14.06 -6.72 -8.44
CA ALA A 103 14.09 -6.08 -9.74
C ALA A 103 12.82 -5.24 -9.94
N LEU A 104 13.00 -3.99 -10.35
CA LEU A 104 11.90 -3.10 -10.70
C LEU A 104 11.41 -3.46 -12.11
N PRO A 105 10.12 -3.26 -12.42
CA PRO A 105 9.64 -3.32 -13.79
C PRO A 105 10.41 -2.33 -14.68
N GLU A 106 10.63 -2.71 -15.94
CA GLU A 106 11.49 -1.97 -16.88
C GLU A 106 10.70 -1.37 -18.05
N HIS A 107 9.41 -1.70 -18.17
CA HIS A 107 8.59 -1.27 -19.30
C HIS A 107 8.47 0.27 -19.39
N PRO A 108 8.70 0.87 -20.58
CA PRO A 108 8.88 2.32 -20.74
C PRO A 108 7.63 3.17 -20.41
N ARG A 109 6.45 2.55 -20.29
CA ARG A 109 5.17 3.25 -20.11
C ARG A 109 4.46 2.93 -18.80
N LEU A 110 4.69 1.77 -18.20
CA LEU A 110 3.87 1.27 -17.09
C LEU A 110 4.69 0.38 -16.17
N HIS A 111 4.71 0.69 -14.88
CA HIS A 111 5.20 -0.19 -13.83
C HIS A 111 4.04 -0.54 -12.89
N LEU A 112 3.54 -1.77 -12.98
CA LEU A 112 2.42 -2.29 -12.21
C LEU A 112 2.91 -3.14 -11.05
N TYR A 113 2.48 -2.80 -9.83
CA TYR A 113 2.75 -3.55 -8.62
C TYR A 113 1.44 -4.05 -8.05
N THR A 114 1.28 -5.37 -7.97
CA THR A 114 0.10 -6.00 -7.39
C THR A 114 0.38 -6.41 -5.96
N LEU A 115 -0.30 -5.78 -5.01
CA LEU A 115 -0.03 -5.88 -3.59
C LEU A 115 -1.24 -6.44 -2.86
N THR A 116 -0.97 -7.19 -1.78
CA THR A 116 -2.01 -7.57 -0.82
C THR A 116 -1.77 -6.86 0.51
N PRO A 117 -2.76 -6.17 1.10
CA PRO A 117 -2.59 -5.47 2.38
C PRO A 117 -2.15 -6.37 3.52
N ASP A 118 -2.67 -7.60 3.51
CA ASP A 118 -2.38 -8.66 4.48
C ASP A 118 -0.89 -8.96 4.64
N THR A 119 -0.13 -8.64 3.60
CA THR A 119 1.27 -8.97 3.48
C THR A 119 2.15 -7.72 3.40
N SER A 120 1.59 -6.63 2.90
CA SER A 120 2.26 -5.36 2.64
C SER A 120 2.15 -4.36 3.79
N ILE A 121 1.22 -4.55 4.74
CA ILE A 121 0.98 -3.65 5.88
C ILE A 121 1.23 -4.42 7.20
N PRO A 122 2.46 -4.35 7.74
CA PRO A 122 2.91 -5.17 8.87
C PRO A 122 2.18 -5.01 10.21
N VAL A 123 1.49 -3.88 10.46
CA VAL A 123 0.88 -3.54 11.77
C VAL A 123 -0.64 -3.33 11.70
N ARG A 124 -1.31 -3.91 10.70
CA ARG A 124 -2.79 -3.90 10.65
C ARG A 124 -3.37 -4.74 11.80
N SER A 125 -4.34 -4.20 12.53
CA SER A 125 -4.92 -4.81 13.75
C SER A 125 -5.37 -6.27 13.55
N GLY A 126 -5.11 -7.12 14.56
CA GLY A 126 -5.57 -8.52 14.57
C GLY A 126 -4.75 -9.52 13.75
N ARG A 127 -3.52 -9.18 13.33
CA ARG A 127 -2.72 -10.03 12.42
C ARG A 127 -1.29 -10.32 12.88
N ARG A 128 -0.69 -11.33 12.25
CA ARG A 128 0.66 -11.84 12.55
C ARG A 128 1.73 -10.77 12.34
N ARG A 129 2.30 -10.31 13.46
CA ARG A 129 3.36 -9.27 13.53
C ARG A 129 4.69 -9.73 12.93
N ASP A 130 4.93 -11.04 12.85
CA ASP A 130 6.21 -11.64 12.45
C ASP A 130 6.47 -11.70 10.93
N GLY A 131 5.44 -11.59 10.08
CA GLY A 131 5.61 -11.59 8.60
C GLY A 131 6.09 -12.93 8.00
N ARG A 132 6.49 -12.93 6.72
CA ARG A 132 7.10 -14.12 6.09
C ARG A 132 8.58 -14.25 6.45
N GLN A 133 9.09 -15.50 6.41
CA GLN A 133 10.50 -15.78 6.65
C GLN A 133 11.44 -15.00 5.71
N GLU A 134 11.03 -14.77 4.47
CA GLU A 134 11.79 -14.05 3.44
C GLU A 134 11.97 -12.58 3.82
N GLU A 135 10.89 -11.89 4.23
CA GLU A 135 10.95 -10.52 4.74
C GLU A 135 11.89 -10.40 5.93
N ARG A 136 11.78 -11.34 6.87
CA ARG A 136 12.63 -11.38 8.06
C ARG A 136 14.10 -11.66 7.71
N ALA A 137 14.39 -12.42 6.68
CA ALA A 137 15.75 -12.69 6.24
C ALA A 137 16.40 -11.46 5.58
N LEU A 138 15.64 -10.68 4.79
CA LEU A 138 16.10 -9.39 4.27
C LEU A 138 16.39 -8.41 5.40
N ILE A 139 15.48 -8.28 6.37
CA ILE A 139 15.68 -7.45 7.55
C ILE A 139 16.90 -7.92 8.35
N HIS A 140 17.07 -9.23 8.54
CA HIS A 140 18.25 -9.77 9.20
C HIS A 140 19.54 -9.31 8.53
N ALA A 141 19.64 -9.44 7.20
CA ALA A 141 20.82 -9.01 6.45
C ALA A 141 21.06 -7.50 6.53
N LEU A 142 20.00 -6.69 6.52
CA LEU A 142 20.08 -5.23 6.68
C LEU A 142 20.56 -4.84 8.08
N VAL A 143 19.95 -5.38 9.12
CA VAL A 143 20.32 -5.11 10.52
C VAL A 143 21.74 -5.59 10.79
N GLU A 144 22.16 -6.73 10.24
CA GLU A 144 23.52 -7.25 10.40
C GLU A 144 24.54 -6.32 9.77
N SER A 145 24.20 -5.74 8.61
CA SER A 145 25.08 -4.81 7.91
C SER A 145 25.14 -3.42 8.55
N ILE A 146 24.05 -2.94 9.18
CA ILE A 146 23.93 -1.56 9.66
C ILE A 146 24.19 -1.45 11.17
N TRP A 147 23.70 -2.41 11.95
CA TRP A 147 23.82 -2.48 13.41
C TRP A 147 24.27 -3.87 13.85
N PRO A 148 25.53 -4.28 13.57
CA PRO A 148 26.01 -5.61 13.95
C PRO A 148 25.92 -5.89 15.46
N ASP A 149 26.05 -4.84 16.29
CA ASP A 149 25.92 -4.93 17.75
C ASP A 149 24.50 -5.34 18.20
N PHE A 150 23.46 -5.14 17.37
CA PHE A 150 22.10 -5.62 17.65
C PHE A 150 22.09 -7.11 18.00
N PHE A 151 22.87 -7.92 17.28
CA PHE A 151 22.91 -9.35 17.49
C PHE A 151 23.74 -9.79 18.70
N LYS A 152 24.53 -8.89 19.30
CA LYS A 152 25.19 -9.13 20.58
C LYS A 152 24.18 -9.07 21.73
N GLU A 153 23.21 -8.15 21.64
CA GLU A 153 22.17 -7.94 22.67
C GLU A 153 20.97 -8.87 22.49
N HIS A 154 20.49 -9.08 21.25
CA HIS A 154 19.25 -9.81 20.99
C HIS A 154 19.44 -11.23 20.40
N GLY A 155 20.68 -11.61 20.06
CA GLY A 155 21.03 -12.93 19.53
C GLY A 155 20.75 -13.13 18.03
N LYS A 156 21.60 -13.93 17.35
CA LYS A 156 21.56 -14.16 15.89
C LYS A 156 20.27 -14.78 15.36
N THR A 157 19.48 -15.41 16.22
CA THR A 157 18.22 -16.09 15.86
C THR A 157 16.98 -15.18 15.98
N PHE A 158 17.14 -13.92 16.39
CA PHE A 158 16.04 -12.98 16.64
C PHE A 158 15.00 -12.96 15.51
N PHE A 159 15.44 -12.73 14.26
CA PHE A 159 14.56 -12.68 13.08
C PHE A 159 14.18 -14.07 12.55
N ARG A 160 14.90 -15.14 12.91
CA ARG A 160 14.63 -16.49 12.42
C ARG A 160 13.26 -16.97 12.89
N ARG A 161 12.95 -16.76 14.16
CA ARG A 161 11.76 -17.34 14.82
C ARG A 161 11.71 -18.86 14.54
N ASN A 162 10.55 -19.38 14.13
CA ASN A 162 10.31 -20.79 13.83
C ASN A 162 10.67 -21.18 12.38
N ALA A 163 11.37 -20.32 11.62
CA ALA A 163 11.78 -20.63 10.25
C ALA A 163 13.13 -21.38 10.26
N HIS A 164 13.10 -22.68 9.97
CA HIS A 164 14.31 -23.51 10.01
C HIS A 164 14.79 -23.93 8.62
N THR A 165 13.90 -24.40 7.75
CA THR A 165 14.25 -25.09 6.50
C THR A 165 14.95 -24.16 5.49
N TRP A 166 14.30 -23.07 5.07
CA TRP A 166 14.80 -22.20 4.00
C TRP A 166 15.52 -20.95 4.52
N TRP A 167 15.57 -20.76 5.83
CA TRP A 167 16.14 -19.57 6.46
C TRP A 167 17.61 -19.31 6.08
N PRO A 168 18.52 -20.30 6.14
CA PRO A 168 19.92 -20.07 5.81
C PRO A 168 20.11 -19.61 4.36
N ASP A 169 19.31 -20.12 3.44
CA ASP A 169 19.40 -19.79 2.02
C ASP A 169 18.90 -18.37 1.75
N TRP A 170 17.77 -17.98 2.34
CA TRP A 170 17.26 -16.61 2.24
C TRP A 170 18.24 -15.58 2.82
N VAL A 171 18.81 -15.84 4.00
CA VAL A 171 19.79 -14.93 4.60
C VAL A 171 21.04 -14.83 3.73
N ARG A 172 21.53 -15.95 3.17
CA ARG A 172 22.67 -15.96 2.25
C ARG A 172 22.38 -15.15 0.99
N TYR A 173 21.19 -15.29 0.43
CA TYR A 173 20.71 -14.55 -0.74
C TYR A 173 20.72 -13.03 -0.46
N TYR A 174 20.04 -12.59 0.60
CA TYR A 174 19.93 -11.17 0.91
C TYR A 174 21.23 -10.54 1.42
N ARG A 175 22.12 -11.27 2.10
CA ARG A 175 23.45 -10.76 2.45
C ARG A 175 24.23 -10.29 1.23
N LYS A 176 24.16 -11.02 0.11
CA LYS A 176 24.83 -10.63 -1.14
C LYS A 176 24.25 -9.32 -1.68
N GLN A 177 22.92 -9.22 -1.75
CA GLN A 177 22.24 -8.02 -2.24
C GLN A 177 22.46 -6.79 -1.35
N VAL A 178 22.32 -6.97 -0.04
CA VAL A 178 22.52 -5.89 0.94
C VAL A 178 23.96 -5.42 0.91
N ARG A 179 24.95 -6.31 0.73
CA ARG A 179 26.37 -5.93 0.65
C ARG A 179 26.68 -5.04 -0.55
N SER A 180 26.08 -5.29 -1.72
CA SER A 180 26.32 -4.49 -2.92
C SER A 180 25.43 -3.24 -3.02
N ASN A 181 24.31 -3.18 -2.30
CA ASN A 181 23.33 -2.10 -2.44
C ASN A 181 23.40 -1.09 -1.28
N THR A 182 24.26 -0.06 -1.42
CA THR A 182 24.38 1.04 -0.44
C THR A 182 23.08 1.82 -0.30
N ARG A 183 22.39 2.09 -1.41
CA ARG A 183 21.14 2.85 -1.44
C ARG A 183 20.04 2.19 -0.62
N LEU A 184 19.89 0.86 -0.73
CA LEU A 184 18.98 0.08 0.09
C LEU A 184 19.30 0.19 1.58
N ARG A 185 20.58 0.07 1.96
CA ARG A 185 21.01 0.22 3.37
C ARG A 185 20.69 1.61 3.92
N GLU A 186 21.00 2.66 3.15
CA GLU A 186 20.74 4.05 3.55
C GLU A 186 19.25 4.34 3.67
N ALA A 187 18.45 3.93 2.68
CA ALA A 187 17.00 4.11 2.69
C ALA A 187 16.36 3.39 3.89
N PHE A 188 16.77 2.15 4.17
CA PHE A 188 16.30 1.40 5.34
C PHE A 188 16.75 2.06 6.65
N HIS A 189 18.02 2.47 6.75
CA HIS A 189 18.55 3.16 7.93
C HIS A 189 17.75 4.44 8.24
N GLN A 190 17.51 5.31 7.25
CA GLN A 190 16.73 6.53 7.46
C GLN A 190 15.26 6.25 7.80
N SER A 191 14.69 5.23 7.18
CA SER A 191 13.31 4.83 7.46
C SER A 191 13.13 4.28 8.88
N VAL A 192 14.07 3.48 9.38
CA VAL A 192 14.09 3.01 10.78
C VAL A 192 14.24 4.21 11.72
N ARG A 193 15.13 5.17 11.42
CA ARG A 193 15.26 6.36 12.27
C ARG A 193 13.97 7.16 12.37
N THR A 194 13.24 7.29 11.27
CA THR A 194 11.92 7.95 11.26
C THR A 194 10.88 7.13 12.03
N GLU A 195 10.90 5.80 11.89
CA GLU A 195 9.97 4.87 12.55
C GLU A 195 10.06 4.96 14.08
N PHE A 196 11.29 5.07 14.60
CA PHE A 196 11.57 5.17 16.04
C PHE A 196 11.72 6.62 16.52
N ASN A 197 11.36 7.61 15.70
CA ASN A 197 11.46 9.05 15.99
C ASN A 197 12.86 9.49 16.53
N LEU A 198 13.93 8.96 15.93
CA LEU A 198 15.29 9.16 16.41
C LEU A 198 15.88 10.50 15.96
N LYS A 199 16.29 11.32 16.94
CA LYS A 199 17.05 12.57 16.70
C LYS A 199 18.44 12.27 16.11
N SER A 200 19.02 13.19 15.32
CA SER A 200 20.23 12.96 14.51
C SER A 200 21.42 12.28 15.21
N ARG A 201 21.61 12.49 16.52
CA ARG A 201 22.70 11.89 17.31
C ARG A 201 22.28 10.70 18.18
N GLN A 202 21.00 10.38 18.24
CA GLN A 202 20.48 9.26 19.02
C GLN A 202 20.88 7.93 18.37
N ARG A 203 21.50 7.06 19.17
CA ARG A 203 21.88 5.70 18.77
C ARG A 203 20.65 4.81 18.78
N PHE A 204 20.45 4.05 17.71
CA PHE A 204 19.30 3.15 17.56
C PHE A 204 19.19 2.13 18.71
N LEU A 205 20.28 1.42 19.04
CA LEU A 205 20.27 0.40 20.11
C LEU A 205 19.89 0.97 21.49
N ALA A 206 20.30 2.20 21.80
CA ALA A 206 19.92 2.84 23.05
C ALA A 206 18.41 3.16 23.09
N ALA A 207 17.78 3.41 21.95
CA ALA A 207 16.36 3.74 21.86
C ALA A 207 15.43 2.53 21.94
N ILE A 208 15.94 1.32 21.71
CA ILE A 208 15.18 0.07 21.78
C ILE A 208 15.53 -0.77 23.01
N ARG A 209 16.36 -0.25 23.93
CA ARG A 209 16.85 -0.98 25.10
C ARG A 209 15.71 -1.52 25.98
N ASP A 210 14.66 -0.73 26.15
CA ASP A 210 13.52 -1.05 27.00
C ASP A 210 12.37 -1.73 26.21
N GLU A 211 12.57 -2.02 24.92
CA GLU A 211 11.57 -2.71 24.08
C GLU A 211 11.74 -4.22 24.19
N GLU A 212 10.98 -4.83 25.11
CA GLU A 212 11.00 -6.27 25.35
C GLU A 212 10.16 -7.07 24.34
N ASP A 213 9.22 -6.43 23.61
CA ASP A 213 8.39 -7.12 22.63
C ASP A 213 9.12 -7.31 21.30
N SER A 214 9.80 -8.46 21.19
CA SER A 214 10.48 -8.89 19.95
C SER A 214 9.58 -8.85 18.70
N LEU A 215 8.28 -9.15 18.82
CA LEU A 215 7.36 -9.16 17.68
C LEU A 215 7.01 -7.74 17.26
N LYS A 216 6.85 -6.83 18.22
CA LYS A 216 6.66 -5.40 17.96
C LYS A 216 7.87 -4.81 17.25
N LEU A 217 9.09 -5.13 17.70
CA LEU A 217 10.32 -4.68 17.07
C LEU A 217 10.48 -5.20 15.62
N ILE A 218 10.17 -6.47 15.37
CA ILE A 218 10.11 -7.03 14.01
C ILE A 218 9.09 -6.27 13.15
N ALA A 219 7.91 -5.97 13.70
CA ALA A 219 6.87 -5.25 12.97
C ALA A 219 7.30 -3.82 12.61
N HIS A 220 7.99 -3.10 13.51
CA HIS A 220 8.57 -1.78 13.23
C HIS A 220 9.64 -1.86 12.13
N PHE A 221 10.54 -2.84 12.14
CA PHE A 221 11.50 -3.02 11.03
C PHE A 221 10.80 -3.31 9.70
N ARG A 222 9.73 -4.11 9.71
CA ARG A 222 8.93 -4.36 8.50
C ARG A 222 8.24 -3.08 8.01
N ASN A 223 7.69 -2.25 8.90
CA ASN A 223 7.11 -0.96 8.53
C ASN A 223 8.17 0.03 8.03
N ALA A 224 9.37 -0.01 8.61
CA ALA A 224 10.53 0.72 8.10
C ALA A 224 10.81 0.35 6.64
N LEU A 225 10.91 -0.94 6.36
CA LEU A 225 11.19 -1.42 5.03
C LEU A 225 10.08 -1.10 4.01
N ALA A 226 8.81 -1.31 4.39
CA ALA A 226 7.66 -0.99 3.54
C ALA A 226 7.56 0.51 3.22
N ALA A 227 7.80 1.38 4.20
CA ALA A 227 7.78 2.82 3.96
C ALA A 227 8.95 3.29 3.10
N SER A 228 10.15 2.70 3.25
CA SER A 228 11.28 3.02 2.37
C SER A 228 10.97 2.64 0.92
N ALA A 229 10.25 1.53 0.68
CA ALA A 229 9.81 1.15 -0.65
C ALA A 229 8.88 2.22 -1.26
N LEU A 230 7.93 2.73 -0.48
CA LEU A 230 7.03 3.79 -0.92
C LEU A 230 7.75 5.10 -1.21
N ASP A 231 8.75 5.46 -0.40
CA ASP A 231 9.56 6.66 -0.59
C ASP A 231 10.48 6.58 -1.80
N GLU A 232 10.91 5.39 -2.17
CA GLU A 232 11.73 5.16 -3.34
C GLU A 232 10.90 5.08 -4.63
N ILE A 233 9.82 4.29 -4.62
CA ILE A 233 9.04 3.98 -5.82
C ILE A 233 8.06 5.10 -6.17
N LYS A 234 7.48 5.77 -5.16
CA LYS A 234 6.53 6.89 -5.29
C LYS A 234 5.42 6.63 -6.33
N PRO A 235 4.36 5.89 -5.96
CA PRO A 235 3.28 5.59 -6.88
C PRO A 235 2.60 6.86 -7.40
N ASP A 236 2.11 6.78 -8.62
CA ASP A 236 1.32 7.85 -9.24
C ASP A 236 -0.17 7.63 -9.12
N LEU A 237 -0.57 6.36 -9.05
CA LEU A 237 -1.94 5.90 -8.92
C LEU A 237 -1.94 4.70 -7.97
N VAL A 238 -2.77 4.77 -6.94
CA VAL A 238 -3.06 3.64 -6.06
C VAL A 238 -4.51 3.23 -6.30
N ILE A 239 -4.74 1.95 -6.57
CA ILE A 239 -6.07 1.39 -6.81
C ILE A 239 -6.35 0.40 -5.68
N PHE A 240 -7.37 0.65 -4.88
CA PHE A 240 -7.86 -0.32 -3.90
C PHE A 240 -9.09 -1.03 -4.49
N ASP A 241 -8.92 -2.28 -4.88
CA ASP A 241 -10.03 -3.13 -5.31
C ASP A 241 -10.65 -3.86 -4.11
N GLU A 242 -11.94 -4.17 -4.19
CA GLU A 242 -12.73 -4.67 -3.06
C GLU A 242 -12.56 -3.81 -1.80
N PHE A 243 -12.64 -2.49 -1.97
CA PHE A 243 -12.39 -1.49 -0.93
C PHE A 243 -13.15 -1.77 0.39
N GLN A 244 -14.33 -2.42 0.35
CA GLN A 244 -15.09 -2.81 1.53
C GLN A 244 -14.30 -3.68 2.54
N ARG A 245 -13.27 -4.41 2.09
CA ARG A 245 -12.37 -5.23 2.92
C ARG A 245 -11.24 -4.42 3.57
N PHE A 246 -11.15 -3.13 3.26
CA PHE A 246 -10.06 -2.22 3.61
C PHE A 246 -10.54 -0.91 4.23
N ARG A 247 -11.77 -0.88 4.75
CA ARG A 247 -12.35 0.32 5.35
C ARG A 247 -11.56 0.84 6.54
N ASP A 248 -10.99 -0.07 7.34
CA ASP A 248 -10.04 0.25 8.40
C ASP A 248 -8.77 0.95 7.90
N LEU A 249 -8.37 0.70 6.64
CA LEU A 249 -7.28 1.43 5.99
C LEU A 249 -7.66 2.85 5.61
N LEU A 250 -8.90 3.32 5.84
CA LEU A 250 -9.33 4.72 5.63
C LEU A 250 -9.69 5.48 6.91
N ASN A 251 -9.77 4.81 8.06
CA ASN A 251 -9.98 5.49 9.33
C ASN A 251 -8.83 6.48 9.63
N GLN A 252 -9.15 7.65 10.16
CA GLN A 252 -8.14 8.64 10.57
C GLN A 252 -7.41 8.18 11.85
N GLU A 253 -8.08 7.36 12.68
CA GLU A 253 -7.54 6.73 13.88
C GLU A 253 -6.86 5.39 13.56
N ILE A 254 -5.84 5.40 12.70
CA ILE A 254 -4.97 4.24 12.59
C ILE A 254 -3.94 4.31 13.71
N ASP A 255 -4.00 3.34 14.61
CA ASP A 255 -3.04 3.23 15.69
C ASP A 255 -1.63 2.84 15.18
N GLY A 256 -0.63 3.51 15.75
CA GLY A 256 0.78 3.15 15.66
C GLY A 256 1.41 3.11 14.27
N ALA A 257 2.24 2.08 14.07
CA ALA A 257 3.27 2.03 13.04
C ALA A 257 2.78 1.81 11.59
N ALA A 258 1.54 1.32 11.42
CA ALA A 258 0.92 1.14 10.09
C ALA A 258 0.49 2.48 9.46
N ALA A 259 0.20 3.50 10.28
CA ALA A 259 -0.30 4.80 9.83
C ALA A 259 0.63 5.44 8.80
N ARG A 260 1.95 5.29 8.97
CA ARG A 260 2.95 5.85 8.05
C ARG A 260 2.87 5.24 6.65
N VAL A 261 2.73 3.92 6.55
CA VAL A 261 2.63 3.21 5.27
C VAL A 261 1.29 3.53 4.60
N ILE A 262 0.21 3.51 5.38
CA ILE A 262 -1.14 3.79 4.90
C ILE A 262 -1.28 5.24 4.43
N GLY A 263 -0.79 6.20 5.21
CA GLY A 263 -0.80 7.62 4.84
C GLY A 263 -0.09 7.86 3.51
N LYS A 264 1.09 7.26 3.30
CA LYS A 264 1.80 7.31 2.01
C LYS A 264 0.98 6.71 0.85
N LEU A 265 0.30 5.58 1.06
CA LEU A 265 -0.57 4.97 0.05
C LEU A 265 -1.80 5.84 -0.28
N ARG A 266 -2.34 6.56 0.71
CA ARG A 266 -3.44 7.53 0.54
C ARG A 266 -2.99 8.88 -0.02
N GLY A 267 -1.68 9.09 -0.14
CA GLY A 267 -1.09 10.36 -0.53
C GLY A 267 -1.16 11.45 0.54
N GLU A 268 -1.26 11.07 1.81
CA GLU A 268 -1.19 11.96 2.96
C GLU A 268 0.28 12.28 3.25
N GLY A 269 0.67 13.55 3.11
CA GLY A 269 2.03 14.02 3.35
C GLY A 269 2.47 15.17 2.44
N LYS A 270 3.69 15.67 2.68
CA LYS A 270 4.29 16.73 1.85
C LYS A 270 4.87 16.13 0.57
N GLY A 271 4.39 16.57 -0.60
CA GLY A 271 4.95 16.19 -1.90
C GLY A 271 3.89 15.85 -2.95
N ARG A 272 4.30 15.06 -3.95
CA ARG A 272 3.41 14.59 -5.02
C ARG A 272 2.59 13.40 -4.53
N SER A 273 1.32 13.63 -4.20
CA SER A 273 0.40 12.56 -3.83
C SER A 273 -0.02 11.72 -5.04
N PRO A 274 -0.13 10.38 -4.91
CA PRO A 274 -0.78 9.55 -5.90
C PRO A 274 -2.25 9.95 -6.08
N ALA A 275 -2.80 9.70 -7.26
CA ALA A 275 -4.24 9.60 -7.40
C ALA A 275 -4.74 8.31 -6.73
N LEU A 276 -5.94 8.33 -6.18
CA LEU A 276 -6.52 7.19 -5.46
C LEU A 276 -7.82 6.76 -6.13
N LEU A 277 -7.89 5.52 -6.57
CA LEU A 277 -9.10 4.90 -7.10
C LEU A 277 -9.59 3.82 -6.14
N LEU A 278 -10.76 3.99 -5.56
CA LEU A 278 -11.42 2.97 -4.75
C LEU A 278 -12.44 2.25 -5.63
N LEU A 279 -12.41 0.92 -5.66
CA LEU A 279 -13.38 0.10 -6.36
C LEU A 279 -14.13 -0.75 -5.33
N SER A 280 -15.45 -0.63 -5.28
CA SER A 280 -16.29 -1.43 -4.40
C SER A 280 -17.65 -1.67 -5.01
N ALA A 281 -18.34 -2.74 -4.60
CA ALA A 281 -19.78 -2.87 -4.83
C ALA A 281 -20.60 -2.31 -3.67
N THR A 282 -20.05 -2.37 -2.46
CA THR A 282 -20.73 -2.02 -1.20
C THR A 282 -19.76 -1.24 -0.32
N PRO A 283 -19.49 0.03 -0.65
CA PRO A 283 -18.41 0.79 0.00
C PRO A 283 -18.67 1.14 1.47
N TYR A 284 -19.92 1.07 1.92
CA TYR A 284 -20.36 1.24 3.30
C TYR A 284 -21.41 0.18 3.65
N ARG A 285 -21.66 -0.04 4.95
CA ARG A 285 -22.66 -1.01 5.41
C ARG A 285 -24.07 -0.43 5.29
N LEU A 286 -24.89 -1.02 4.41
CA LEU A 286 -26.32 -0.79 4.31
C LEU A 286 -27.03 -1.92 5.08
N PHE A 287 -27.57 -1.64 6.26
CA PHE A 287 -28.46 -2.50 7.05
C PHE A 287 -27.91 -3.89 7.46
N THR A 288 -27.42 -4.02 8.69
CA THR A 288 -27.59 -5.28 9.46
C THR A 288 -29.02 -5.35 9.99
N GLN A 289 -29.55 -6.55 10.20
CA GLN A 289 -30.97 -6.80 10.51
C GLN A 289 -31.49 -5.94 11.69
N ARG A 290 -32.81 -5.69 11.72
CA ARG A 290 -33.63 -4.87 12.66
C ARG A 290 -33.42 -5.06 14.18
N TRP A 291 -32.37 -5.74 14.60
CA TRP A 291 -32.07 -6.08 15.99
C TRP A 291 -30.90 -5.26 16.56
N GLU A 292 -30.17 -4.52 15.70
CA GLU A 292 -29.08 -3.61 16.09
C GLU A 292 -29.47 -2.11 15.98
N ASP A 293 -30.78 -1.78 15.91
CA ASP A 293 -31.28 -0.40 15.81
C ASP A 293 -31.00 0.48 17.05
N ALA A 294 -30.39 -0.07 18.10
CA ALA A 294 -29.88 0.73 19.23
C ALA A 294 -28.57 1.49 18.89
N GLN A 295 -27.90 1.20 17.77
CA GLN A 295 -26.62 1.82 17.34
C GLN A 295 -26.67 2.50 15.95
N GLY A 296 -27.85 2.93 15.48
CA GLY A 296 -28.04 3.53 14.14
C GLY A 296 -27.13 4.71 13.75
N THR A 297 -26.39 5.28 14.69
CA THR A 297 -25.38 6.34 14.50
C THR A 297 -24.10 5.88 13.78
N GLU A 298 -23.68 4.61 13.89
CA GLU A 298 -22.39 4.17 13.34
C GLU A 298 -22.37 4.10 11.80
N HIS A 299 -23.49 3.71 11.17
CA HIS A 299 -23.57 3.56 9.71
C HIS A 299 -23.52 4.88 8.96
N HIS A 300 -24.26 5.87 9.44
CA HIS A 300 -24.22 7.23 8.90
C HIS A 300 -22.81 7.83 9.05
N THR A 301 -22.19 7.60 10.20
CA THR A 301 -20.83 8.05 10.47
C THR A 301 -19.81 7.45 9.49
N GLU A 302 -19.88 6.15 9.18
CA GLU A 302 -19.01 5.52 8.18
C GLU A 302 -19.16 6.16 6.77
N PHE A 303 -20.40 6.45 6.36
CA PHE A 303 -20.67 7.08 5.07
C PHE A 303 -20.09 8.49 4.98
N PHE A 304 -20.34 9.32 6.00
CA PHE A 304 -19.83 10.69 6.04
C PHE A 304 -18.30 10.74 6.18
N ASN A 305 -17.71 9.83 6.94
CA ASN A 305 -16.24 9.70 7.01
C ASN A 305 -15.65 9.32 5.63
N LEU A 306 -16.33 8.50 4.84
CA LEU A 306 -15.91 8.16 3.48
C LEU A 306 -16.01 9.37 2.53
N ILE A 307 -17.08 10.16 2.62
CA ILE A 307 -17.22 11.42 1.85
C ILE A 307 -16.07 12.36 2.23
N GLU A 308 -15.88 12.62 3.51
CA GLU A 308 -14.83 13.49 4.02
C GLU A 308 -13.45 13.02 3.53
N PHE A 309 -13.20 11.70 3.57
CA PHE A 309 -11.98 11.10 3.04
C PHE A 309 -11.80 11.36 1.54
N LEU A 310 -12.85 11.20 0.72
CA LEU A 310 -12.79 11.41 -0.73
C LEU A 310 -12.49 12.89 -1.08
N TYR A 311 -12.95 13.83 -0.26
CA TYR A 311 -12.63 15.26 -0.39
C TYR A 311 -11.28 15.66 0.23
N GLY A 312 -10.56 14.73 0.87
CA GLY A 312 -9.20 14.95 1.34
C GLY A 312 -9.06 15.34 2.81
N GLY A 313 -10.14 15.30 3.59
CA GLY A 313 -10.12 15.63 5.02
C GLY A 313 -9.71 17.07 5.35
N ASN A 314 -9.92 18.01 4.43
CA ASN A 314 -9.67 19.44 4.62
C ASN A 314 -10.98 20.18 5.00
N GLU A 315 -10.93 21.49 5.19
CA GLU A 315 -12.12 22.31 5.49
C GLU A 315 -13.22 22.14 4.43
N THR A 316 -12.86 22.00 3.15
CA THR A 316 -13.82 21.69 2.07
C THR A 316 -14.51 20.35 2.29
N ALA A 317 -13.78 19.33 2.76
CA ALA A 317 -14.34 18.03 3.08
C ALA A 317 -15.33 18.09 4.25
N GLN A 318 -15.04 18.91 5.27
CA GLN A 318 -15.95 19.14 6.40
C GLN A 318 -17.22 19.90 5.98
N LEU A 319 -17.08 20.89 5.09
CA LEU A 319 -18.23 21.60 4.51
C LEU A 319 -19.11 20.65 3.68
N MET A 320 -18.51 19.85 2.79
CA MET A 320 -19.24 18.87 1.98
C MET A 320 -19.93 17.81 2.84
N ARG A 321 -19.27 17.37 3.92
CA ARG A 321 -19.87 16.50 4.93
C ARG A 321 -21.08 17.17 5.59
N ALA A 322 -20.94 18.40 6.07
CA ALA A 322 -22.03 19.13 6.71
C ALA A 322 -23.22 19.35 5.76
N GLU A 323 -22.97 19.71 4.50
CA GLU A 323 -24.01 19.83 3.47
C GLU A 323 -24.77 18.51 3.28
N CYS A 324 -24.06 17.38 3.19
CA CYS A 324 -24.68 16.06 3.06
C CYS A 324 -25.40 15.60 4.35
N GLU A 325 -24.98 16.07 5.52
CA GLU A 325 -25.65 15.79 6.81
C GLU A 325 -26.95 16.59 6.97
N THR A 326 -27.06 17.76 6.32
CA THR A 326 -28.23 18.66 6.42
C THR A 326 -29.30 18.48 5.34
N GLY A 327 -28.96 17.81 4.23
CA GLY A 327 -29.85 17.62 3.06
C GLY A 327 -30.66 16.34 3.11
#